data_AF-A0A7R9M7E8-F1
#
_entry.id   AF-A0A7R9M7E8-F1
#
_cell.length_a   1.000
_cell.length_b   1.000
_cell.length_c   1.000
_cell.angle_alpha   90.00
_cell.angle_beta   90.00
_cell.angle_gamma   90.00
#
_symmetry.space_group_name_H-M   'P 1'
#
loop_
_entity.id
_entity.type
_entity.pdbx_description
1 polymer ?
#
loop_
_entity_poly.entity_id
_entity_poly.type
_entity_poly.pdbx_seq_one_letter_code
_entity_poly.pdbx_strand_id
1 'polypeptide(L)'
;MSSCNPHHKKCCQDSDDEKDGLSAHELFGSGDGLTYNDFLVLPGYIDFSAEDVDLTTNLTKRIQLRVPLVSSPMDTVTESEMAIAMALCGGIGIIHHNCTADYQASEVLKVKKYKHGFIRDPLVLGPNNKVSDVLTIKKERGFAGIPVTDTGKLGGKLLGIVTSRDIDFKTQDILNEPLSAVMTKSQHLVVGVDGITLQDANDILEKNKKGKLPIVDRDNRLTALIARTDVKKHRDYPLASKDENKQLLVGAAIGTRDSDKER
;
A
#
# COMPACT_ATOMS: atom_id res chain seq x y z
N MET A 1 -40.65 -41.21 30.25
CA MET A 1 -41.80 -41.18 29.33
C MET A 1 -42.08 -39.73 28.99
N SER A 2 -41.47 -39.24 27.90
CA SER A 2 -41.79 -37.94 27.32
C SER A 2 -41.93 -38.19 25.82
N SER A 3 -43.10 -37.87 25.32
CA SER A 3 -43.62 -38.19 24.00
C SER A 3 -42.76 -37.61 22.86
N CYS A 4 -42.19 -38.49 22.03
CA CYS A 4 -41.74 -38.13 20.69
C CYS A 4 -42.96 -37.71 19.84
N ASN A 5 -42.90 -36.51 19.27
CA ASN A 5 -43.88 -36.03 18.30
C ASN A 5 -43.70 -36.81 16.97
N PRO A 6 -44.71 -37.53 16.44
CA PRO A 6 -44.52 -38.43 15.29
C PRO A 6 -44.48 -37.73 13.92
N HIS A 7 -44.62 -36.40 13.86
CA HIS A 7 -44.86 -35.66 12.61
C HIS A 7 -43.59 -35.19 11.84
N HIS A 8 -42.40 -35.65 12.22
CA HIS A 8 -41.14 -35.22 11.57
C HIS A 8 -40.36 -36.36 10.89
N LYS A 9 -41.04 -37.43 10.47
CA LYS A 9 -40.39 -38.63 9.91
C LYS A 9 -40.88 -39.07 8.52
N LYS A 10 -41.45 -38.17 7.71
CA LYS A 10 -41.93 -38.51 6.35
C LYS A 10 -41.74 -37.39 5.32
N CYS A 11 -40.52 -36.90 5.14
CA CYS A 11 -40.22 -36.02 3.99
C CYS A 11 -38.83 -36.28 3.38
N CYS A 12 -38.26 -37.47 3.59
CA CYS A 12 -36.97 -37.87 3.00
C CYS A 12 -37.09 -39.20 2.27
N GLN A 13 -38.22 -39.41 1.59
CA GLN A 13 -38.41 -40.50 0.65
C GLN A 13 -39.23 -39.92 -0.50
N ASP A 14 -38.52 -39.31 -1.44
CA ASP A 14 -38.82 -39.26 -2.88
C ASP A 14 -37.54 -38.74 -3.54
N SER A 15 -36.67 -39.68 -3.91
CA SER A 15 -35.44 -39.44 -4.64
C SER A 15 -35.75 -39.41 -6.13
N ASP A 16 -36.42 -38.35 -6.57
CA ASP A 16 -36.40 -37.91 -7.96
C ASP A 16 -35.76 -36.52 -7.95
N ASP A 17 -34.42 -36.49 -8.02
CA ASP A 17 -33.68 -35.27 -8.36
C ASP A 17 -34.01 -34.93 -9.83
N GLU A 18 -35.20 -34.38 -10.07
CA GLU A 18 -35.50 -33.70 -11.33
C GLU A 18 -34.43 -32.60 -11.48
N LYS A 19 -33.56 -32.78 -12.47
CA LYS A 19 -32.53 -31.81 -12.80
C LYS A 19 -33.21 -30.57 -13.36
N ASP A 20 -33.45 -29.60 -12.49
CA ASP A 20 -33.86 -28.25 -12.88
C ASP A 20 -32.65 -27.40 -13.26
N GLY A 21 -32.81 -26.54 -14.27
CA GLY A 21 -31.78 -25.68 -14.82
C GLY A 21 -30.95 -26.27 -15.98
N LEU A 22 -30.08 -25.43 -16.54
CA LEU A 22 -29.15 -25.78 -17.63
C LEU A 22 -27.72 -25.76 -17.12
N SER A 23 -26.90 -26.72 -17.57
CA SER A 23 -25.46 -26.68 -17.35
C SER A 23 -24.80 -25.59 -18.21
N ALA A 24 -23.61 -25.15 -17.80
CA ALA A 24 -22.82 -24.19 -18.58
C ALA A 24 -22.53 -24.70 -20.01
N HIS A 25 -22.30 -26.01 -20.18
CA HIS A 25 -22.06 -26.59 -21.50
C HIS A 25 -23.29 -26.50 -22.41
N GLU A 26 -24.48 -26.73 -21.87
CA GLU A 26 -25.74 -26.61 -22.63
C GLU A 26 -26.04 -25.15 -22.97
N LEU A 27 -25.85 -24.24 -22.00
CA LEU A 27 -26.12 -22.81 -22.19
C LEU A 27 -25.16 -22.16 -23.19
N PHE A 28 -23.85 -22.34 -23.02
CA PHE A 28 -22.83 -21.72 -23.88
C PHE A 28 -22.55 -22.51 -25.17
N GLY A 29 -23.06 -23.74 -25.28
CA GLY A 29 -22.94 -24.58 -26.47
C GLY A 29 -23.97 -24.28 -27.58
N SER A 30 -24.96 -23.44 -27.31
CA SER A 30 -26.05 -23.10 -28.25
C SER A 30 -25.59 -22.28 -29.46
N GLY A 31 -24.43 -21.60 -29.36
CA GLY A 31 -23.84 -20.79 -30.43
C GLY A 31 -24.20 -19.30 -30.40
N ASP A 32 -25.09 -18.87 -29.50
CA ASP A 32 -25.41 -17.47 -29.31
C ASP A 32 -24.33 -16.75 -28.48
N GLY A 33 -24.11 -15.46 -28.77
CA GLY A 33 -23.23 -14.61 -27.97
C GLY A 33 -23.99 -14.08 -26.75
N LEU A 34 -23.62 -14.55 -25.55
CA LEU A 34 -24.24 -14.14 -24.28
C LEU A 34 -23.38 -13.11 -23.53
N THR A 35 -24.03 -12.15 -22.86
CA THR A 35 -23.43 -11.23 -21.88
C THR A 35 -23.92 -11.52 -20.46
N TYR A 36 -23.35 -10.84 -19.45
CA TYR A 36 -23.64 -11.11 -18.04
C TYR A 36 -25.11 -10.93 -17.63
N ASN A 37 -25.86 -10.08 -18.34
CA ASN A 37 -27.27 -9.83 -18.05
C ASN A 37 -28.23 -10.84 -18.69
N ASP A 38 -27.72 -11.73 -19.55
CA ASP A 38 -28.56 -12.67 -20.32
C ASP A 38 -28.86 -13.96 -19.56
N PHE A 39 -28.19 -14.19 -18.42
CA PHE A 39 -28.39 -15.38 -17.61
C PHE A 39 -28.26 -15.07 -16.11
N LEU A 40 -28.67 -16.03 -15.28
CA LEU A 40 -28.55 -16.00 -13.84
C LEU A 40 -28.02 -17.34 -13.32
N VAL A 41 -27.49 -17.35 -12.10
CA VAL A 41 -27.02 -18.57 -11.43
C VAL A 41 -28.07 -19.01 -10.42
N LEU A 42 -28.52 -20.25 -10.52
CA LEU A 42 -29.47 -20.82 -9.55
C LEU A 42 -28.77 -21.03 -8.19
N PRO A 43 -29.43 -20.73 -7.06
CA PRO A 43 -28.86 -20.89 -5.74
C PRO A 43 -28.68 -22.37 -5.38
N GLY A 44 -27.67 -22.67 -4.56
CA GLY A 44 -27.44 -23.97 -3.96
C GLY A 44 -27.81 -24.03 -2.47
N TYR A 45 -27.45 -25.14 -1.83
CA TYR A 45 -27.52 -25.29 -0.37
C TYR A 45 -26.36 -24.54 0.32
N ILE A 46 -26.60 -23.98 1.50
CA ILE A 46 -25.63 -23.18 2.27
C ILE A 46 -25.55 -23.73 3.70
N ASP A 47 -24.34 -24.06 4.15
CA ASP A 47 -24.01 -24.51 5.51
C ASP A 47 -22.83 -23.74 6.15
N PHE A 48 -22.37 -22.66 5.52
CA PHE A 48 -21.25 -21.83 5.94
C PHE A 48 -21.60 -20.33 5.93
N SER A 49 -20.75 -19.49 6.54
CA SER A 49 -20.90 -18.03 6.51
C SER A 49 -20.20 -17.42 5.30
N ALA A 50 -20.70 -16.28 4.81
CA ALA A 50 -20.11 -15.60 3.65
C ALA A 50 -18.63 -15.19 3.85
N GLU A 51 -18.20 -14.96 5.10
CA GLU A 51 -16.81 -14.61 5.44
C GLU A 51 -15.84 -15.79 5.30
N ASP A 52 -16.35 -17.03 5.31
CA ASP A 52 -15.54 -18.25 5.22
C ASP A 52 -15.15 -18.59 3.76
N VAL A 53 -15.71 -17.87 2.77
CA VAL A 53 -15.45 -18.11 1.35
C VAL A 53 -14.05 -17.63 0.96
N ASP A 54 -13.21 -18.55 0.49
CA ASP A 54 -11.88 -18.24 -0.04
C ASP A 54 -11.97 -17.71 -1.47
N LEU A 55 -11.44 -16.50 -1.69
CA LEU A 55 -11.40 -15.82 -2.99
C LEU A 55 -10.05 -16.00 -3.70
N THR A 56 -9.18 -16.86 -3.18
CA THR A 56 -7.85 -17.09 -3.73
C THR A 56 -7.92 -17.59 -5.18
N THR A 57 -7.23 -16.89 -6.09
CA THR A 57 -7.25 -17.18 -7.54
C THR A 57 -5.88 -17.08 -8.17
N ASN A 58 -5.67 -17.77 -9.29
CA ASN A 58 -4.42 -17.72 -10.04
C ASN A 58 -4.52 -16.71 -11.18
N LEU A 59 -3.70 -15.66 -11.12
CA LEU A 59 -3.56 -14.70 -12.22
C LEU A 59 -2.68 -15.27 -13.34
N THR A 60 -1.61 -15.95 -12.97
CA THR A 60 -0.72 -16.64 -13.90
C THR A 60 -0.43 -18.05 -13.38
N LYS A 61 0.29 -18.87 -14.16
CA LYS A 61 0.73 -20.20 -13.71
C LYS A 61 1.53 -20.19 -12.40
N ARG A 62 2.13 -19.05 -12.03
CA ARG A 62 3.00 -18.93 -10.83
C ARG A 62 2.57 -17.85 -9.84
N ILE A 63 1.64 -16.96 -10.22
CA ILE A 63 1.22 -15.83 -9.39
C ILE A 63 -0.22 -16.07 -8.95
N GLN A 64 -0.38 -16.20 -7.64
CA GLN A 64 -1.66 -16.33 -6.97
C GLN A 64 -2.01 -15.00 -6.26
N LEU A 65 -3.27 -14.61 -6.32
CA LEU A 65 -3.85 -13.46 -5.64
C LEU A 65 -4.85 -13.95 -4.60
N ARG A 66 -4.99 -13.22 -3.50
CA ARG A 66 -6.02 -13.52 -2.48
C ARG A 66 -7.38 -12.95 -2.82
N VAL A 67 -7.40 -11.93 -3.67
CA VAL A 67 -8.61 -11.27 -4.14
C VAL A 67 -8.56 -11.21 -5.68
N PRO A 68 -9.61 -11.65 -6.39
CA PRO A 68 -9.62 -11.78 -7.86
C PRO A 68 -9.87 -10.43 -8.55
N LEU A 69 -9.21 -9.37 -8.09
CA LEU A 69 -9.36 -8.01 -8.60
C LEU A 69 -8.05 -7.49 -9.16
N VAL A 70 -8.13 -6.97 -10.40
CA VAL A 70 -7.00 -6.43 -11.16
C VAL A 70 -7.38 -5.06 -11.69
N SER A 71 -6.54 -4.05 -11.48
CA SER A 71 -6.78 -2.72 -12.07
C SER A 71 -6.28 -2.66 -13.51
N SER A 72 -7.09 -2.04 -14.38
CA SER A 72 -6.82 -1.94 -15.81
C SER A 72 -5.58 -1.07 -16.10
N PRO A 73 -4.73 -1.42 -17.09
CA PRO A 73 -3.55 -0.64 -17.46
C PRO A 73 -3.88 0.59 -18.30
N MET A 74 -4.61 1.53 -17.71
CA MET A 74 -4.98 2.81 -18.31
C MET A 74 -4.36 3.96 -17.53
N ASP A 75 -3.95 5.02 -18.22
CA ASP A 75 -3.39 6.24 -17.63
C ASP A 75 -4.33 6.91 -16.61
N THR A 76 -5.63 6.81 -16.84
CA THR A 76 -6.67 7.32 -15.93
C THR A 76 -6.96 6.42 -14.73
N VAL A 77 -6.38 5.21 -14.69
CA VAL A 77 -6.72 4.19 -13.68
C VAL A 77 -5.52 3.79 -12.84
N THR A 78 -4.40 3.38 -13.48
CA THR A 78 -3.33 2.69 -12.76
C THR A 78 -1.94 3.30 -12.97
N GLU A 79 -1.53 4.08 -11.98
CA GLU A 79 -0.13 4.41 -11.68
C GLU A 79 0.30 3.73 -10.35
N SER A 80 1.47 4.09 -9.81
CA SER A 80 2.02 3.48 -8.60
C SER A 80 1.07 3.51 -7.39
N GLU A 81 0.33 4.60 -7.19
CA GLU A 81 -0.59 4.73 -6.06
C GLU A 81 -1.72 3.68 -6.11
N MET A 82 -2.37 3.53 -7.27
CA MET A 82 -3.42 2.52 -7.46
C MET A 82 -2.84 1.10 -7.35
N ALA A 83 -1.67 0.85 -7.95
CA ALA A 83 -1.03 -0.46 -7.89
C ALA A 83 -0.67 -0.86 -6.44
N ILE A 84 -0.18 0.09 -5.63
CA ILE A 84 0.08 -0.12 -4.20
C ILE A 84 -1.24 -0.44 -3.48
N ALA A 85 -2.29 0.33 -3.70
CA ALA A 85 -3.58 0.12 -3.03
C ALA A 85 -4.18 -1.25 -3.37
N MET A 86 -4.19 -1.63 -4.65
CA MET A 86 -4.67 -2.93 -5.12
C MET A 86 -3.87 -4.09 -4.52
N ALA A 87 -2.54 -3.99 -4.54
CA ALA A 87 -1.68 -5.01 -3.97
C ALA A 87 -1.87 -5.14 -2.45
N LEU A 88 -2.03 -4.03 -1.72
CA LEU A 88 -2.32 -4.06 -0.28
C LEU A 88 -3.66 -4.72 0.03
N CYS A 89 -4.69 -4.51 -0.80
CA CYS A 89 -5.99 -5.16 -0.65
C CYS A 89 -6.04 -6.62 -1.12
N GLY A 90 -4.93 -7.17 -1.65
CA GLY A 90 -4.82 -8.58 -2.07
C GLY A 90 -5.12 -8.84 -3.55
N GLY A 91 -5.33 -7.79 -4.33
CA GLY A 91 -5.37 -7.82 -5.79
C GLY A 91 -3.99 -7.50 -6.39
N ILE A 92 -3.99 -6.91 -7.59
CA ILE A 92 -2.79 -6.40 -8.25
C ILE A 92 -3.15 -5.22 -9.16
N GLY A 93 -2.22 -4.29 -9.35
CA GLY A 93 -2.36 -3.25 -10.38
C GLY A 93 -1.39 -3.44 -11.53
N ILE A 94 -1.84 -3.13 -12.74
CA ILE A 94 -1.03 -3.15 -13.95
C ILE A 94 -0.79 -1.72 -14.42
N ILE A 95 0.45 -1.25 -14.38
CA ILE A 95 0.80 0.12 -14.78
C ILE A 95 0.68 0.26 -16.29
N HIS A 96 0.01 1.33 -16.75
CA HIS A 96 -0.15 1.63 -18.17
C HIS A 96 1.20 1.90 -18.87
N HIS A 97 1.21 1.85 -20.21
CA HIS A 97 2.41 2.07 -21.02
C HIS A 97 2.39 3.39 -21.82
N ASN A 98 1.37 4.23 -21.61
CA ASN A 98 1.22 5.55 -22.23
C ASN A 98 2.13 6.60 -21.55
N CYS A 99 3.43 6.31 -21.52
CA CYS A 99 4.48 7.11 -20.86
C CYS A 99 5.86 6.66 -21.38
N THR A 100 6.94 7.32 -20.98
CA THR A 100 8.30 6.85 -21.33
C THR A 100 8.64 5.54 -20.59
N ALA A 101 9.60 4.77 -21.11
CA ALA A 101 10.07 3.54 -20.45
C ALA A 101 10.62 3.83 -19.05
N ASP A 102 11.46 4.87 -18.92
CA ASP A 102 12.02 5.30 -17.64
C ASP A 102 10.94 5.67 -16.63
N TYR A 103 9.87 6.35 -17.07
CA TYR A 103 8.78 6.72 -16.19
C TYR A 103 8.06 5.47 -15.67
N GLN A 104 7.68 4.55 -16.56
CA GLN A 104 7.01 3.31 -16.17
C GLN A 104 7.88 2.46 -15.22
N ALA A 105 9.18 2.35 -15.51
CA ALA A 105 10.14 1.68 -14.64
C ALA A 105 10.23 2.35 -13.26
N SER A 106 10.19 3.69 -13.22
CA SER A 106 10.16 4.44 -11.96
C SER A 106 8.89 4.17 -11.15
N GLU A 107 7.73 4.07 -11.80
CA GLU A 107 6.46 3.73 -11.16
C GLU A 107 6.50 2.31 -10.59
N VAL A 108 6.98 1.33 -11.36
CA VAL A 108 7.19 -0.04 -10.88
C VAL A 108 8.12 -0.05 -9.66
N LEU A 109 9.21 0.72 -9.72
CA LEU A 109 10.18 0.82 -8.63
C LEU A 109 9.55 1.41 -7.36
N LYS A 110 8.65 2.39 -7.48
CA LYS A 110 7.89 2.94 -6.35
C LYS A 110 7.01 1.87 -5.70
N VAL A 111 6.36 1.01 -6.48
CA VAL A 111 5.52 -0.08 -5.93
C VAL A 111 6.36 -1.20 -5.31
N LYS A 112 7.41 -1.66 -5.99
CA LYS A 112 8.29 -2.73 -5.50
C LYS A 112 9.04 -2.32 -4.26
N LYS A 113 9.60 -1.11 -4.30
CA LYS A 113 10.06 -0.44 -3.11
C LYS A 113 8.86 0.28 -2.50
N TYR A 114 7.76 -0.39 -2.16
CA TYR A 114 6.84 0.17 -1.17
C TYR A 114 7.12 -0.56 0.13
N LYS A 115 7.38 0.20 1.19
CA LYS A 115 7.51 -0.35 2.53
C LYS A 115 6.42 0.30 3.36
N HIS A 116 5.44 -0.52 3.73
CA HIS A 116 4.33 -0.07 4.55
C HIS A 116 4.87 0.54 5.87
N GLY A 117 4.38 1.73 6.23
CA GLY A 117 4.85 2.50 7.39
C GLY A 117 6.10 3.39 7.19
N PHE A 118 6.77 3.33 6.03
CA PHE A 118 7.92 4.19 5.70
C PHE A 118 7.51 5.31 4.73
N ILE A 119 7.75 6.57 5.12
CA ILE A 119 7.57 7.76 4.28
C ILE A 119 8.82 7.90 3.41
N ARG A 120 8.69 7.68 2.10
CA ARG A 120 9.82 7.59 1.16
C ARG A 120 10.20 8.90 0.50
N ASP A 121 9.22 9.77 0.31
CA ASP A 121 9.43 11.15 -0.11
C ASP A 121 9.00 12.07 1.03
N PRO A 122 9.70 12.03 2.19
CA PRO A 122 9.43 12.99 3.24
C PRO A 122 9.76 14.37 2.70
N LEU A 123 8.95 15.36 3.04
CA LEU A 123 9.33 16.74 2.79
C LEU A 123 10.64 17.04 3.52
N VAL A 124 11.63 17.53 2.79
CA VAL A 124 12.97 17.86 3.30
C VAL A 124 13.21 19.35 3.11
N LEU A 125 13.91 19.98 4.06
CA LEU A 125 14.36 21.37 3.94
C LEU A 125 15.88 21.47 4.10
N GLY A 126 16.44 22.57 3.63
CA GLY A 126 17.86 22.91 3.79
C GLY A 126 18.15 23.62 5.11
N PRO A 127 19.43 23.72 5.51
CA PRO A 127 19.82 24.37 6.76
C PRO A 127 19.56 25.89 6.79
N ASN A 128 19.43 26.50 5.61
CA ASN A 128 19.20 27.94 5.42
C ASN A 128 17.72 28.31 5.27
N ASN A 129 16.82 27.31 5.19
CA ASN A 129 15.39 27.57 5.26
C ASN A 129 15.03 28.21 6.60
N LYS A 130 13.89 28.89 6.64
CA LYS A 130 13.45 29.62 7.83
C LYS A 130 12.45 28.81 8.65
N VAL A 131 12.32 29.13 9.93
CA VAL A 131 11.27 28.56 10.77
C VAL A 131 9.87 28.90 10.24
N SER A 132 9.70 30.07 9.63
CA SER A 132 8.46 30.44 8.93
C SER A 132 8.02 29.40 7.89
N ASP A 133 8.96 28.79 7.17
CA ASP A 133 8.67 27.80 6.13
C ASP A 133 8.01 26.55 6.76
N VAL A 134 8.53 26.11 7.91
CA VAL A 134 8.02 24.95 8.66
C VAL A 134 6.61 25.23 9.19
N LEU A 135 6.34 26.46 9.66
CA LEU A 135 5.00 26.84 10.14
C LEU A 135 3.97 26.91 9.00
N THR A 136 4.37 27.41 7.83
CA THR A 136 3.54 27.38 6.63
C THR A 136 3.19 25.94 6.25
N ILE A 137 4.19 25.05 6.23
CA ILE A 137 3.98 23.61 5.96
C ILE A 137 3.06 22.98 7.01
N LYS A 138 3.22 23.33 8.29
CA LYS A 138 2.34 22.86 9.37
C LYS A 138 0.89 23.27 9.13
N LYS A 139 0.66 24.51 8.67
CA LYS A 139 -0.67 25.04 8.38
C LYS A 139 -1.29 24.41 7.13
N GLU A 140 -0.50 24.20 6.07
CA GLU A 140 -0.97 23.65 4.79
C GLU A 140 -1.16 22.13 4.83
N ARG A 141 -0.21 21.39 5.44
CA ARG A 141 -0.15 19.93 5.40
C ARG A 141 -0.41 19.24 6.73
N GLY A 142 -0.55 19.99 7.82
CA GLY A 142 -0.91 19.45 9.13
C GLY A 142 0.21 18.75 9.91
N PHE A 143 1.47 18.82 9.47
CA PHE A 143 2.61 18.23 10.19
C PHE A 143 3.83 19.16 10.22
N ALA A 144 4.66 19.07 11.27
CA ALA A 144 5.85 19.92 11.46
C ALA A 144 7.13 19.15 11.80
N GLY A 145 7.17 17.85 11.50
CA GLY A 145 8.38 17.05 11.72
C GLY A 145 9.13 16.82 10.41
N ILE A 146 10.10 17.68 10.13
CA ILE A 146 10.73 17.85 8.82
C ILE A 146 12.23 17.58 8.97
N PRO A 147 12.79 16.56 8.30
CA PRO A 147 14.22 16.34 8.26
C PRO A 147 14.93 17.47 7.48
N VAL A 148 16.14 17.80 7.92
CA VAL A 148 16.98 18.82 7.32
C VAL A 148 18.22 18.15 6.72
N THR A 149 18.44 18.34 5.42
CA THR A 149 19.61 17.82 4.70
C THR A 149 20.50 18.94 4.19
N ASP A 150 21.76 18.64 3.91
CA ASP A 150 22.73 19.59 3.35
C ASP A 150 22.26 20.26 2.06
N THR A 151 21.63 19.50 1.16
CA THR A 151 21.12 19.98 -0.13
C THR A 151 19.68 20.50 -0.07
N GLY A 152 18.98 20.26 1.05
CA GLY A 152 17.54 20.50 1.17
C GLY A 152 16.67 19.56 0.33
N LYS A 153 17.23 18.45 -0.16
CA LYS A 153 16.53 17.41 -0.92
C LYS A 153 16.73 16.04 -0.28
N LEU A 154 15.85 15.10 -0.64
CA LEU A 154 16.02 13.68 -0.34
C LEU A 154 17.33 13.15 -0.96
N GLY A 155 18.01 12.23 -0.27
CA GLY A 155 19.34 11.74 -0.68
C GLY A 155 20.52 12.65 -0.28
N GLY A 156 20.25 13.83 0.28
CA GLY A 156 21.27 14.65 0.94
C GLY A 156 21.70 14.08 2.31
N LYS A 157 22.86 14.52 2.81
CA LYS A 157 23.34 14.14 4.14
C LYS A 157 22.41 14.71 5.21
N LEU A 158 21.98 13.86 6.15
CA LEU A 158 21.09 14.27 7.24
C LEU A 158 21.84 15.14 8.25
N LEU A 159 21.42 16.41 8.35
CA LEU A 159 21.99 17.38 9.30
C LEU A 159 21.20 17.45 10.61
N GLY A 160 19.88 17.22 10.54
CA GLY A 160 19.02 17.30 11.71
C GLY A 160 17.54 17.06 11.39
N ILE A 161 16.69 17.29 12.39
CA ILE A 161 15.24 17.29 12.24
C ILE A 161 14.65 18.45 13.04
N VAL A 162 13.62 19.08 12.50
CA VAL A 162 12.79 20.07 13.20
C VAL A 162 11.46 19.42 13.48
N THR A 163 10.93 19.59 14.69
CA THR A 163 9.62 19.07 15.11
C THR A 163 8.76 20.20 15.67
N SER A 164 7.45 19.95 15.84
CA SER A 164 6.54 20.94 16.45
C SER A 164 7.07 21.44 17.81
N ARG A 165 7.70 20.57 18.60
CA ARG A 165 8.24 20.95 19.93
C ARG A 165 9.35 21.99 19.87
N ASP A 166 10.07 22.04 18.75
CA ASP A 166 11.20 22.96 18.58
C ASP A 166 10.71 24.38 18.21
N ILE A 167 9.47 24.50 17.73
CA ILE A 167 8.89 25.74 17.18
C ILE A 167 7.64 26.24 17.92
N ASP A 168 6.90 25.39 18.63
CA ASP A 168 5.58 25.71 19.21
C ASP A 168 5.64 26.73 20.37
N PHE A 169 6.78 26.90 21.03
CA PHE A 169 6.93 27.74 22.22
C PHE A 169 7.84 28.96 22.01
N LYS A 170 8.19 29.28 20.76
CA LYS A 170 9.16 30.34 20.48
C LYS A 170 8.49 31.61 19.93
N THR A 171 8.98 32.78 20.34
CA THR A 171 8.45 34.12 20.02
C THR A 171 8.60 34.47 18.53
N GLN A 172 7.95 35.57 18.08
CA GLN A 172 8.04 36.02 16.67
C GLN A 172 9.47 36.25 16.17
N ASP A 173 10.43 36.43 17.08
CA ASP A 173 11.83 36.70 16.79
C ASP A 173 12.52 35.56 16.02
N ILE A 174 12.10 34.31 16.25
CA ILE A 174 12.75 33.14 15.63
C ILE A 174 12.22 32.81 14.23
N LEU A 175 11.16 33.47 13.78
CA LEU A 175 10.50 33.15 12.50
C LEU A 175 11.46 33.30 11.31
N ASN A 176 12.40 34.24 11.42
CA ASN A 176 13.42 34.51 10.42
C ASN A 176 14.73 33.77 10.66
N GLU A 177 14.87 33.04 11.76
CA GLU A 177 16.08 32.26 12.04
C GLU A 177 16.21 31.07 11.09
N PRO A 178 17.44 30.70 10.70
CA PRO A 178 17.68 29.53 9.88
C PRO A 178 17.40 28.24 10.66
N LEU A 179 16.89 27.22 9.98
CA LEU A 179 16.61 25.91 10.58
C LEU A 179 17.84 25.29 11.23
N SER A 180 19.03 25.59 10.72
CA SER A 180 20.28 25.14 11.32
C SER A 180 20.46 25.58 12.78
N ALA A 181 19.89 26.71 13.21
CA ALA A 181 19.98 27.19 14.59
C ALA A 181 18.99 26.49 15.53
N VAL A 182 17.84 26.05 15.01
CA VAL A 182 16.71 25.54 15.80
C VAL A 182 16.61 24.01 15.78
N MET A 183 17.07 23.35 14.71
CA MET A 183 16.94 21.90 14.54
C MET A 183 17.70 21.10 15.59
N THR A 184 17.17 19.91 15.93
CA THR A 184 17.97 18.91 16.66
C THR A 184 19.04 18.36 15.71
N LYS A 185 20.31 18.55 16.07
CA LYS A 185 21.48 18.13 15.28
C LYS A 185 21.56 16.61 15.15
N SER A 186 22.07 16.13 14.01
CA SER A 186 22.21 14.70 13.70
C SER A 186 22.93 13.87 14.77
N GLN A 187 23.91 14.46 15.47
CA GLN A 187 24.64 13.80 16.58
C GLN A 187 23.75 13.41 17.77
N HIS A 188 22.62 14.09 17.95
CA HIS A 188 21.65 13.83 19.02
C HIS A 188 20.39 13.12 18.49
N LEU A 189 20.38 12.75 17.21
CA LEU A 189 19.29 12.01 16.60
C LEU A 189 19.54 10.52 16.71
N VAL A 190 18.46 9.82 17.02
CA VAL A 190 18.38 8.39 16.79
C VAL A 190 17.93 8.22 15.34
N VAL A 191 18.69 7.45 14.58
CA VAL A 191 18.43 7.16 13.16
C VAL A 191 18.31 5.66 12.96
N GLY A 192 17.50 5.25 12.00
CA GLY A 192 17.46 3.87 11.49
C GLY A 192 18.40 3.73 10.30
N VAL A 193 19.01 2.56 10.14
CA VAL A 193 19.82 2.24 8.96
C VAL A 193 18.92 1.67 7.87
N ASP A 194 19.19 2.01 6.61
CA ASP A 194 18.44 1.43 5.49
C ASP A 194 18.49 -0.11 5.52
N GLY A 195 17.36 -0.73 5.22
CA GLY A 195 17.14 -2.16 5.41
C GLY A 195 16.47 -2.56 6.73
N ILE A 196 16.33 -1.64 7.70
CA ILE A 196 15.62 -1.90 8.96
C ILE A 196 14.17 -2.35 8.71
N THR A 197 13.66 -3.27 9.54
CA THR A 197 12.26 -3.70 9.49
C THR A 197 11.36 -2.66 10.16
N LEU A 198 10.05 -2.67 9.84
CA LEU A 198 9.11 -1.78 10.50
C LEU A 198 9.02 -2.07 12.01
N GLN A 199 9.13 -3.35 12.39
CA GLN A 199 9.09 -3.77 13.78
C GLN A 199 10.29 -3.24 14.57
N ASP A 200 11.51 -3.45 14.07
CA ASP A 200 12.71 -2.91 14.72
C ASP A 200 12.67 -1.38 14.80
N ALA A 201 12.18 -0.72 13.74
CA ALA A 201 12.01 0.73 13.74
C ALA A 201 11.00 1.22 14.79
N ASN A 202 9.92 0.45 15.02
CA ASN A 202 8.95 0.74 16.07
C ASN A 202 9.57 0.58 17.47
N ASP A 203 10.35 -0.48 17.67
CA ASP A 203 11.05 -0.72 18.93
C ASP A 203 12.04 0.43 19.25
N ILE A 204 12.75 0.93 18.23
CA ILE A 204 13.62 2.10 18.36
C ILE A 204 12.81 3.34 18.73
N LEU A 205 11.69 3.61 18.05
CA LEU A 205 10.82 4.75 18.34
C LEU A 205 10.24 4.69 19.76
N GLU A 206 9.85 3.51 20.21
CA GLU A 206 9.28 3.27 21.54
C GLU A 206 10.34 3.43 22.63
N LYS A 207 11.48 2.76 22.50
CA LYS A 207 12.60 2.82 23.46
C LYS A 207 13.11 4.25 23.65
N ASN A 208 13.22 5.00 22.56
CA ASN A 208 13.74 6.38 22.59
C ASN A 208 12.65 7.45 22.81
N LYS A 209 11.37 7.03 22.91
CA LYS A 209 10.21 7.91 23.08
C LYS A 209 10.16 9.06 22.07
N LYS A 210 10.60 8.80 20.83
CA LYS A 210 10.60 9.78 19.73
C LYS A 210 9.35 9.62 18.87
N GLY A 211 8.93 10.71 18.23
CA GLY A 211 7.77 10.71 17.34
C GLY A 211 8.10 10.36 15.90
N LYS A 212 9.36 10.53 15.49
CA LYS A 212 9.83 10.32 14.12
C LYS A 212 11.23 9.70 14.13
N LEU A 213 11.51 8.84 13.16
CA LEU A 213 12.78 8.14 12.98
C LEU A 213 13.26 8.33 11.53
N PRO A 214 14.29 9.18 11.30
CA PRO A 214 14.93 9.27 10.00
C PRO A 214 15.65 7.96 9.67
N ILE A 215 15.54 7.51 8.42
CA ILE A 215 16.25 6.34 7.89
C ILE A 215 17.35 6.85 6.97
N VAL A 216 18.58 6.39 7.20
CA VAL A 216 19.76 6.81 6.47
C VAL A 216 20.50 5.63 5.85
N ASP A 217 21.19 5.87 4.73
CA ASP A 217 22.13 4.90 4.15
C ASP A 217 23.49 4.89 4.87
N ARG A 218 24.45 4.12 4.34
CA ARG A 218 25.81 4.01 4.90
C ARG A 218 26.60 5.32 4.84
N ASP A 219 26.26 6.23 3.93
CA ASP A 219 26.89 7.53 3.75
C ASP A 219 26.18 8.65 4.55
N ASN A 220 25.26 8.26 5.44
CA ASN A 220 24.42 9.13 6.25
C ASN A 220 23.50 10.04 5.42
N ARG A 221 23.07 9.57 4.24
CA ARG A 221 22.08 10.26 3.40
C ARG A 221 20.68 9.81 3.75
N LEU A 222 19.74 10.75 3.82
CA LEU A 222 18.35 10.47 4.15
C LEU A 222 17.67 9.69 3.02
N THR A 223 17.12 8.52 3.34
CA THR A 223 16.41 7.65 2.39
C THR A 223 14.91 7.57 2.69
N ALA A 224 14.51 7.64 3.95
CA ALA A 224 13.11 7.60 4.36
C ALA A 224 12.90 8.22 5.75
N LEU A 225 11.64 8.34 6.16
CA LEU A 225 11.23 8.80 7.49
C LEU A 225 10.10 7.91 8.00
N ILE A 226 10.13 7.53 9.27
CA ILE A 226 9.01 6.83 9.91
C ILE A 226 8.39 7.77 10.92
N ALA A 227 7.06 7.84 10.97
CA ALA A 227 6.33 8.60 11.97
C ALA A 227 5.48 7.66 12.85
N ARG A 228 5.59 7.84 14.17
CA ARG A 228 4.84 7.05 15.16
C ARG A 228 3.32 7.21 15.01
N THR A 229 2.86 8.36 14.52
CA THR A 229 1.44 8.60 14.22
C THR A 229 0.93 7.69 13.11
N ASP A 230 1.78 7.41 12.13
CA ASP A 230 1.40 6.65 10.94
C ASP A 230 1.41 5.17 11.28
N VAL A 231 2.38 4.74 12.09
CA VAL A 231 2.42 3.41 12.74
C VAL A 231 1.14 3.15 13.54
N LYS A 232 0.65 4.12 14.33
CA LYS A 232 -0.58 3.93 15.12
C LYS A 232 -1.86 3.90 14.28
N LYS A 233 -1.85 4.55 13.12
CA LYS A 233 -2.96 4.58 12.17
C LYS A 233 -2.93 3.38 11.21
N HIS A 234 -2.03 2.43 11.42
CA HIS A 234 -1.89 1.28 10.54
C HIS A 234 -3.21 0.53 10.43
N ARG A 235 -3.69 0.46 9.18
CA ARG A 235 -4.63 -0.55 8.75
C ARG A 235 -3.78 -1.75 8.40
N ASP A 236 -3.93 -2.85 9.12
CA ASP A 236 -3.27 -4.08 8.72
C ASP A 236 -3.86 -4.55 7.38
N TYR A 237 -2.97 -4.91 6.47
CA TYR A 237 -3.30 -5.46 5.15
C TYR A 237 -2.91 -6.94 5.13
N PRO A 238 -3.67 -7.81 5.83
CA PRO A 238 -3.33 -9.23 5.95
C PRO A 238 -3.39 -9.94 4.60
N LEU A 239 -4.23 -9.45 3.69
CA LEU A 239 -4.41 -10.01 2.35
C LEU A 239 -3.39 -9.52 1.32
N ALA A 240 -2.44 -8.66 1.70
CA ALA A 240 -1.55 -8.02 0.74
C ALA A 240 -0.79 -9.00 -0.16
N SER A 241 -0.88 -8.79 -1.47
CA SER A 241 -0.19 -9.52 -2.53
C SER A 241 1.29 -9.16 -2.54
N LYS A 242 2.13 -10.11 -2.11
CA LYS A 242 3.58 -9.92 -2.00
C LYS A 242 4.34 -11.03 -2.72
N ASP A 243 5.55 -10.73 -3.16
CA ASP A 243 6.51 -11.72 -3.64
C ASP A 243 7.28 -12.41 -2.50
N GLU A 244 8.17 -13.33 -2.87
CA GLU A 244 9.06 -14.06 -1.97
C GLU A 244 9.96 -13.13 -1.14
N ASN A 245 10.28 -11.94 -1.66
CA ASN A 245 11.06 -10.91 -0.99
C ASN A 245 10.20 -9.98 -0.10
N LYS A 246 8.91 -10.31 0.10
CA LYS A 246 7.91 -9.53 0.85
C LYS A 246 7.62 -8.14 0.26
N GLN A 247 7.95 -7.91 -1.01
CA GLN A 247 7.61 -6.69 -1.73
C GLN A 247 6.25 -6.82 -2.41
N LEU A 248 5.53 -5.71 -2.56
CA LEU A 248 4.22 -5.74 -3.25
C LEU A 248 4.36 -6.25 -4.69
N LEU A 249 3.36 -7.00 -5.14
CA LEU A 249 3.23 -7.40 -6.54
C LEU A 249 2.73 -6.22 -7.38
N VAL A 250 3.22 -6.14 -8.62
CA VAL A 250 2.85 -5.13 -9.60
C VAL A 250 3.07 -5.70 -10.99
N GLY A 251 2.20 -5.35 -11.93
CA GLY A 251 2.40 -5.60 -13.36
C GLY A 251 2.65 -4.30 -14.12
N ALA A 252 3.12 -4.43 -15.35
CA ALA A 252 3.25 -3.34 -16.29
C ALA A 252 2.74 -3.82 -17.66
N ALA A 253 1.95 -2.99 -18.34
CA ALA A 253 1.56 -3.25 -19.70
C ALA A 253 2.70 -2.94 -20.65
N ILE A 254 2.71 -3.63 -21.79
CA ILE A 254 3.71 -3.46 -22.85
C ILE A 254 3.01 -3.65 -24.20
N GLY A 255 3.46 -2.90 -25.21
CA GLY A 255 3.03 -3.11 -26.59
C GLY A 255 3.71 -4.33 -27.23
N THR A 256 3.42 -4.57 -28.51
CA THR A 256 3.97 -5.69 -29.28
C THR A 256 4.95 -5.25 -30.36
N ARG A 257 5.41 -3.99 -30.32
CA ARG A 257 6.35 -3.44 -31.33
C ARG A 257 7.78 -3.73 -30.93
N ASP A 258 8.70 -3.73 -31.90
CA ASP A 258 10.12 -3.95 -31.61
C ASP A 258 10.71 -2.90 -30.66
N SER A 259 10.23 -1.64 -30.74
CA SER A 259 10.61 -0.57 -29.81
C SER A 259 10.23 -0.85 -28.36
N ASP A 260 9.22 -1.69 -28.11
CA ASP A 260 8.78 -2.02 -26.76
C ASP A 260 9.77 -2.95 -26.05
N LYS A 261 10.72 -3.58 -26.76
CA LYS A 261 11.75 -4.44 -26.15
C LYS A 261 12.71 -3.69 -25.22
N GLU A 262 12.90 -2.38 -25.43
CA GLU A 262 13.77 -1.54 -24.60
C GLU A 262 13.09 -1.10 -23.29
N ARG A 263 11.77 -1.27 -23.18
CA ARG A 263 10.95 -0.91 -22.02
C ARG A 263 10.92 -2.02 -20.98
#